data_AF-A0A8T3MRZ7-F1
#
_entry.id   AF-A0A8T3MRZ7-F1
#
_cell.length_a   1.000
_cell.length_b   1.000
_cell.length_c   1.000
_cell.angle_alpha   90.00
_cell.angle_beta   90.00
_cell.angle_gamma   90.00
#
_symmetry.space_group_name_H-M   'P 1'
#
loop_
_entity.id
_entity.type
_entity.pdbx_description
1 polymer ?
#
loop_
_entity_poly.entity_id
_entity_poly.type
_entity_poly.pdbx_seq_one_letter_code
_entity_poly.pdbx_strand_id
1 'polypeptide(L)'
;YSAVVRGARELGQPMYVGLRDFPKSTLDPYYMKIQELLAHPAAGAHRANATLARDIILRLRYWPLVCERFGNEYGGQLKPAYEAIGLAPPDWTSLTRVGLKAHYEAVKKALAAHPDAADAKKTLMRFLKEGLFDLDPKIIKSGWI
;
A
#
# COMPACT_ATOMS: atom_id res chain seq x y z
N TYR A 1 22.18 -7.06 17.74
CA TYR A 1 20.86 -6.42 17.93
C TYR A 1 20.57 -5.23 16.99
N SER A 2 21.56 -4.64 16.27
CA SER A 2 21.30 -3.63 15.21
C SER A 2 20.86 -4.21 13.86
N ALA A 3 21.22 -5.47 13.55
CA ALA A 3 20.90 -6.13 12.29
C ALA A 3 19.43 -6.54 12.12
N VAL A 4 18.72 -6.84 13.21
CA VAL A 4 17.31 -7.27 13.16
C VAL A 4 16.38 -6.08 12.90
N VAL A 5 16.67 -4.92 13.49
CA VAL A 5 15.90 -3.68 13.32
C VAL A 5 16.17 -3.05 11.94
N ARG A 6 17.44 -3.07 11.50
CA ARG A 6 17.79 -2.67 10.14
C ARG A 6 17.16 -3.63 9.13
N GLY A 7 17.20 -4.93 9.42
CA GLY A 7 16.47 -5.97 8.71
C GLY A 7 14.97 -5.69 8.61
N ALA A 8 14.22 -5.42 9.68
CA ALA A 8 12.78 -5.19 9.58
C ALA A 8 12.41 -4.00 8.65
N ARG A 9 13.23 -2.94 8.64
CA ARG A 9 13.03 -1.77 7.77
C ARG A 9 13.49 -2.02 6.33
N GLU A 10 14.62 -2.71 6.15
CA GLU A 10 15.21 -3.09 4.85
C GLU A 10 14.44 -4.21 4.15
N LEU A 11 13.91 -5.18 4.91
CA LEU A 11 13.09 -6.28 4.39
C LEU A 11 11.80 -5.74 3.79
N GLY A 12 11.21 -4.70 4.39
CA GLY A 12 10.01 -4.03 3.87
C GLY A 12 10.25 -3.05 2.71
N GLN A 13 11.43 -2.40 2.64
CA GLN A 13 11.72 -1.36 1.65
C GLN A 13 11.36 -1.71 0.20
N PRO A 14 11.83 -2.84 -0.37
CA PRO A 14 11.46 -3.22 -1.74
C PRO A 14 9.99 -3.62 -1.88
N MET A 15 9.30 -3.98 -0.79
CA MET A 15 7.86 -4.28 -0.77
C MET A 15 7.01 -3.01 -0.83
N TYR A 16 7.44 -1.92 -0.18
CA TYR A 16 6.68 -0.65 -0.14
C TYR A 16 6.65 0.04 -1.51
N VAL A 17 7.75 0.00 -2.26
CA VAL A 17 7.91 0.77 -3.51
C VAL A 17 7.24 0.16 -4.73
N GLY A 18 6.56 -0.99 -4.60
CA GLY A 18 5.87 -1.66 -5.71
C GLY A 18 6.79 -2.01 -6.88
N LEU A 19 8.09 -2.27 -6.60
CA LEU A 19 9.06 -2.63 -7.62
C LEU A 19 8.88 -4.05 -8.16
N ARG A 20 8.20 -4.90 -7.40
CA ARG A 20 7.88 -6.28 -7.75
C ARG A 20 6.63 -6.71 -7.00
N ASP A 21 5.94 -7.68 -7.57
CA ASP A 21 4.87 -8.40 -6.90
C ASP A 21 5.47 -9.50 -6.02
N PHE A 22 4.99 -9.60 -4.79
CA PHE A 22 5.43 -10.62 -3.86
C PHE A 22 4.28 -11.61 -3.66
N PRO A 23 4.42 -12.89 -4.08
CA PRO A 23 3.40 -13.88 -3.81
C PRO A 23 3.30 -14.10 -2.30
N LYS A 24 2.12 -14.51 -1.83
CA LYS A 24 1.84 -14.77 -0.41
C LYS A 24 2.89 -15.69 0.24
N SER A 25 3.31 -16.73 -0.47
CA SER A 25 4.35 -17.67 -0.03
C SER A 25 5.71 -17.00 0.26
N THR A 26 6.05 -15.92 -0.44
CA THR A 26 7.26 -15.14 -0.16
C THR A 26 7.09 -14.24 1.06
N LEU A 27 5.87 -13.82 1.38
CA LEU A 27 5.57 -12.94 2.52
C LEU A 27 5.37 -13.71 3.84
N ASP A 28 4.94 -14.97 3.77
CA ASP A 28 4.66 -15.80 4.96
C ASP A 28 5.86 -15.93 5.91
N PRO A 29 7.11 -16.20 5.45
CA PRO A 29 8.26 -16.27 6.36
C PRO A 29 8.57 -14.95 7.07
N TYR A 30 8.34 -13.82 6.40
CA TYR A 30 8.54 -12.50 7.00
C TYR A 30 7.47 -12.22 8.05
N TYR A 31 6.22 -12.58 7.77
CA TYR A 31 5.14 -12.47 8.74
C TYR A 31 5.44 -13.28 10.00
N MET A 32 5.90 -14.53 9.86
CA MET A 32 6.25 -15.38 11.02
C MET A 32 7.37 -14.78 11.87
N LYS A 33 8.45 -14.28 11.23
CA LYS A 33 9.55 -13.60 11.95
C LYS A 33 9.07 -12.36 12.72
N ILE A 34 8.13 -11.60 12.17
CA ILE A 34 7.56 -10.45 12.87
C ILE A 34 6.70 -10.89 14.06
N GLN A 35 5.92 -11.97 13.91
CA GLN A 35 5.14 -12.54 15.00
C GLN A 35 6.03 -13.05 16.14
N GLU A 36 7.12 -13.76 15.81
CA GLU A 36 8.13 -14.19 16.79
C GLU A 36 8.72 -13.00 17.56
N LEU A 37 9.09 -11.93 16.84
CA LEU A 37 9.61 -10.71 17.45
C LEU A 37 8.57 -10.05 18.37
N LEU A 38 7.30 -10.03 17.97
CA LEU A 38 6.20 -9.46 18.76
C LEU A 38 5.91 -10.27 20.04
N ALA A 39 6.04 -11.60 19.96
CA ALA A 39 5.87 -12.52 21.07
C ALA A 39 7.04 -12.49 22.06
N HIS A 40 8.23 -12.05 21.62
CA HIS A 40 9.42 -12.03 22.47
C HIS A 40 9.25 -11.04 23.65
N PRO A 41 9.54 -11.45 24.90
CA PRO A 41 9.41 -10.58 26.08
C PRO A 41 10.25 -9.29 25.99
N ALA A 42 11.43 -9.38 25.38
CA ALA A 42 12.33 -8.24 25.19
C ALA A 42 11.98 -7.34 23.98
N ALA A 43 10.81 -7.51 23.34
CA ALA A 43 10.42 -6.70 22.18
C ALA A 43 10.41 -5.19 22.49
N GLY A 44 10.10 -4.82 23.73
CA GLY A 44 10.25 -3.46 24.28
C GLY A 44 9.89 -2.35 23.28
N ALA A 45 10.86 -1.46 23.03
CA ALA A 45 10.73 -0.31 22.12
C ALA A 45 10.53 -0.69 20.63
N HIS A 46 10.80 -1.94 20.23
CA HIS A 46 10.63 -2.40 18.85
C HIS A 46 9.21 -2.86 18.53
N ARG A 47 8.38 -3.10 19.56
CA ARG A 47 7.01 -3.62 19.40
C ARG A 47 6.15 -2.72 18.50
N ALA A 48 6.25 -1.40 18.62
CA ALA A 48 5.49 -0.47 17.77
C ALA A 48 5.84 -0.62 16.28
N ASN A 49 7.14 -0.63 15.94
CA ASN A 49 7.60 -0.79 14.57
C ASN A 49 7.28 -2.17 14.00
N ALA A 50 7.40 -3.22 14.82
CA ALA A 50 7.05 -4.59 14.43
C ALA A 50 5.54 -4.74 14.15
N THR A 51 4.69 -4.08 14.94
CA THR A 51 3.23 -4.05 14.69
C THR A 51 2.91 -3.37 13.36
N LEU A 52 3.52 -2.23 13.07
CA LEU A 52 3.34 -1.55 11.77
C LEU A 52 3.78 -2.44 10.61
N ALA A 53 4.95 -3.07 10.72
CA ALA A 53 5.45 -3.98 9.69
C ALA A 53 4.53 -5.19 9.49
N ARG A 54 4.00 -5.78 10.57
CA ARG A 54 3.01 -6.87 10.53
C ARG A 54 1.77 -6.46 9.74
N ASP A 55 1.23 -5.29 10.06
CA ASP A 55 -0.03 -4.79 9.50
C ASP A 55 0.10 -4.51 8.00
N ILE A 56 1.26 -4.04 7.55
CA ILE A 56 1.56 -3.87 6.13
C ILE A 56 1.71 -5.23 5.44
N ILE A 57 2.49 -6.16 6.02
CA ILE A 57 2.67 -7.48 5.42
C ILE A 57 1.32 -8.21 5.30
N LEU A 58 0.42 -8.07 6.27
CA LEU A 58 -0.93 -8.63 6.15
C LEU A 58 -1.67 -8.03 4.95
N ARG A 59 -1.69 -6.70 4.79
CA ARG A 59 -2.31 -6.05 3.63
C ARG A 59 -1.71 -6.51 2.30
N LEU A 60 -0.40 -6.75 2.26
CA LEU A 60 0.26 -7.31 1.08
C LEU A 60 -0.09 -8.78 0.82
N ARG A 61 -0.20 -9.61 1.86
CA ARG A 61 -0.61 -11.02 1.75
C ARG A 61 -2.03 -11.19 1.22
N TYR A 62 -2.89 -10.21 1.50
CA TYR A 62 -4.28 -10.15 1.09
C TYR A 62 -4.51 -9.05 0.05
N TRP A 63 -3.49 -8.72 -0.75
CA TRP A 63 -3.53 -7.63 -1.72
C TRP A 63 -4.76 -7.65 -2.66
N PRO A 64 -5.16 -8.78 -3.27
CA PRO A 64 -6.35 -8.80 -4.13
C PRO A 64 -7.62 -8.35 -3.39
N LEU A 65 -7.81 -8.82 -2.15
CA LEU A 65 -8.95 -8.43 -1.32
C LEU A 65 -8.88 -6.96 -0.91
N VAL A 66 -7.68 -6.45 -0.59
CA VAL A 66 -7.47 -5.02 -0.31
C VAL A 66 -7.88 -4.17 -1.51
N CYS A 67 -7.47 -4.53 -2.72
CA CYS A 67 -7.82 -3.76 -3.91
C CYS A 67 -9.31 -3.85 -4.27
N GLU A 68 -9.93 -5.02 -4.12
CA GLU A 68 -11.37 -5.19 -4.28
C GLU A 68 -12.14 -4.27 -3.31
N ARG A 69 -11.83 -4.33 -2.02
CA ARG A 69 -12.46 -3.50 -0.99
C ARG A 69 -12.21 -2.01 -1.22
N PHE A 70 -10.99 -1.65 -1.64
CA PHE A 70 -10.63 -0.28 -1.99
C PHE A 70 -11.47 0.25 -3.17
N GLY A 71 -11.61 -0.53 -4.24
CA GLY A 71 -12.44 -0.18 -5.38
C GLY A 71 -13.91 0.00 -5.00
N ASN A 72 -14.44 -0.90 -4.17
CA ASN A 72 -15.82 -0.82 -3.69
C ASN A 72 -16.08 0.40 -2.79
N GLU A 73 -15.15 0.75 -1.91
CA GLU A 73 -15.30 1.88 -0.97
C GLU A 73 -15.04 3.24 -1.66
N TYR A 74 -13.97 3.35 -2.46
CA TYR A 74 -13.46 4.63 -2.96
C TYR A 74 -13.60 4.81 -4.46
N GLY A 75 -13.95 3.78 -5.24
CA GLY A 75 -14.03 3.86 -6.70
C GLY A 75 -14.98 4.95 -7.19
N GLY A 76 -16.15 5.09 -6.54
CA GLY A 76 -17.11 6.16 -6.86
C GLY A 76 -16.57 7.57 -6.61
N GLN A 77 -15.79 7.76 -5.54
CA GLN A 77 -15.15 9.03 -5.22
C GLN A 77 -13.96 9.34 -6.15
N LEU A 78 -13.25 8.32 -6.61
CA LEU A 78 -12.09 8.47 -7.46
C LEU A 78 -12.45 8.76 -8.92
N LYS A 79 -13.59 8.27 -9.40
CA LYS A 79 -14.00 8.40 -10.80
C LYS A 79 -14.01 9.86 -11.30
N PRO A 80 -14.62 10.85 -10.62
CA PRO A 80 -14.56 12.24 -11.05
C PRO A 80 -13.14 12.82 -11.07
N ALA A 81 -12.29 12.41 -10.13
CA ALA A 81 -10.90 12.87 -10.06
C ALA A 81 -10.06 12.32 -11.23
N TYR A 82 -10.33 11.08 -11.66
CA TYR A 82 -9.74 10.49 -12.86
C TYR A 82 -10.20 11.18 -14.14
N GLU A 83 -11.51 11.45 -14.26
CA GLU A 83 -12.09 12.16 -15.41
C GLU A 83 -11.51 13.58 -15.55
N ALA A 84 -11.31 14.28 -14.44
CA ALA A 84 -10.72 15.62 -14.42
C ALA A 84 -9.30 15.70 -14.99
N ILE A 85 -8.59 14.57 -15.06
CA ILE A 85 -7.24 14.46 -15.64
C ILE A 85 -7.20 13.62 -16.93
N GLY A 86 -8.38 13.34 -17.51
CA GLY A 86 -8.50 12.60 -18.77
C GLY A 86 -8.05 11.14 -18.70
N LEU A 87 -8.06 10.52 -17.52
CA LEU A 87 -7.71 9.12 -17.33
C LEU A 87 -8.93 8.30 -16.88
N ALA A 88 -8.89 7.00 -17.15
CA ALA A 88 -9.81 6.05 -16.52
C ALA A 88 -9.19 5.48 -15.23
N PRO A 89 -10.00 5.17 -14.20
CA PRO A 89 -9.54 4.35 -13.10
C PRO A 89 -9.06 2.98 -13.60
N PRO A 90 -8.06 2.36 -12.93
CA PRO A 90 -7.65 1.01 -13.26
C PRO A 90 -8.71 0.01 -12.81
N ASP A 91 -8.66 -1.22 -13.32
CA ASP A 91 -9.39 -2.32 -12.71
C ASP A 91 -8.74 -2.65 -11.36
N TRP A 92 -9.42 -2.29 -10.27
CA TRP A 92 -8.93 -2.50 -8.93
C TRP A 92 -8.78 -4.00 -8.59
N THR A 93 -9.64 -4.87 -9.13
CA THR A 93 -9.66 -6.28 -8.73
C THR A 93 -8.44 -7.07 -9.24
N SER A 94 -7.87 -6.65 -10.37
CA SER A 94 -6.69 -7.26 -10.99
C SER A 94 -5.41 -6.44 -10.79
N LEU A 95 -5.47 -5.32 -10.05
CA LEU A 95 -4.34 -4.41 -9.90
C LEU A 95 -3.21 -5.06 -9.09
N THR A 96 -2.03 -5.21 -9.69
CA THR A 96 -0.83 -5.67 -8.97
C THR A 96 -0.07 -4.50 -8.34
N ARG A 97 0.96 -4.76 -7.51
CA ARG A 97 1.82 -3.69 -6.95
C ARG A 97 2.64 -3.02 -8.04
N VAL A 98 3.15 -3.80 -8.98
CA VAL A 98 3.87 -3.26 -10.15
C VAL A 98 2.92 -2.45 -11.03
N GLY A 99 1.71 -2.97 -11.27
CA GLY A 99 0.65 -2.28 -12.00
C GLY A 99 0.27 -0.96 -11.34
N LEU A 100 0.08 -0.94 -10.02
CA LEU A 100 -0.19 0.27 -9.24
C LEU A 100 0.93 1.30 -9.41
N LYS A 101 2.20 0.88 -9.41
CA LYS A 101 3.32 1.79 -9.62
C LYS A 101 3.30 2.43 -11.00
N ALA A 102 3.14 1.62 -12.04
CA ALA A 102 3.06 2.13 -13.40
C ALA A 102 1.88 3.10 -13.57
N HIS A 103 0.72 2.72 -13.01
CA HIS A 103 -0.49 3.54 -13.03
C HIS A 103 -0.33 4.87 -12.27
N TYR A 104 0.29 4.83 -11.09
CA TYR A 104 0.56 6.03 -10.31
C TYR A 104 1.49 7.02 -11.01
N GLU A 105 2.52 6.53 -11.72
CA GLU A 105 3.36 7.40 -12.54
C GLU A 105 2.60 7.99 -13.73
N ALA A 106 1.70 7.23 -14.36
CA ALA A 106 0.80 7.76 -15.40
C ALA A 106 -0.12 8.86 -14.86
N VAL A 107 -0.70 8.65 -13.66
CA VAL A 107 -1.52 9.66 -12.97
C VAL A 107 -0.71 10.92 -12.65
N LYS A 108 0.53 10.79 -12.17
CA LYS A 108 1.41 11.95 -11.93
C LYS A 108 1.68 12.74 -13.21
N LYS A 109 1.92 12.05 -14.33
CA LYS A 109 2.13 12.69 -15.63
C LYS A 109 0.88 13.43 -16.10
N ALA A 110 -0.30 12.82 -15.98
CA ALA A 110 -1.57 13.46 -16.32
C ALA A 110 -1.85 14.68 -15.44
N LEU A 111 -1.63 14.57 -14.12
CA LEU A 111 -1.77 15.71 -13.20
C LEU A 111 -0.84 16.87 -13.53
N ALA A 112 0.37 16.60 -14.02
CA ALA A 112 1.28 17.66 -14.48
C ALA A 112 0.78 18.38 -15.74
N ALA A 113 0.00 17.69 -16.59
CA ALA A 113 -0.64 18.27 -17.77
C ALA A 113 -1.94 19.04 -17.45
N HIS A 114 -2.51 18.84 -16.24
CA HIS A 114 -3.74 19.47 -15.76
C HIS A 114 -3.49 20.26 -14.46
N PRO A 115 -2.74 21.38 -14.50
CA PRO A 115 -2.36 22.12 -13.29
C PRO A 115 -3.55 22.67 -12.50
N ASP A 116 -4.67 22.95 -13.17
CA ASP A 116 -5.88 23.49 -12.55
C ASP A 116 -6.71 22.43 -11.80
N ALA A 117 -6.39 21.13 -11.96
CA ALA A 117 -7.10 20.03 -11.32
C ALA A 117 -6.62 19.77 -9.88
N ALA A 118 -6.54 20.82 -9.05
CA ALA A 118 -5.97 20.77 -7.70
C ALA A 118 -6.71 19.79 -6.76
N ASP A 119 -8.05 19.74 -6.84
CA ASP A 119 -8.86 18.83 -6.03
C ASP A 119 -8.71 17.36 -6.46
N ALA A 120 -8.60 17.13 -7.78
CA ALA A 120 -8.31 15.81 -8.33
C ALA A 120 -6.93 15.34 -7.86
N LYS A 121 -5.92 16.22 -7.89
CA LYS A 121 -4.57 15.95 -7.36
C LYS A 121 -4.64 15.53 -5.90
N LYS A 122 -5.31 16.31 -5.05
CA LYS A 122 -5.42 16.02 -3.62
C LYS A 122 -6.09 14.67 -3.37
N THR A 123 -7.18 14.39 -4.08
CA THR A 123 -7.93 13.14 -3.96
C THR A 123 -7.12 11.94 -4.41
N LEU A 124 -6.55 11.99 -5.62
CA LEU A 124 -5.76 10.89 -6.19
C LEU A 124 -4.49 10.63 -5.39
N MET A 125 -3.78 11.66 -4.93
CA MET A 125 -2.59 11.47 -4.10
C MET A 125 -2.95 10.83 -2.75
N ARG A 126 -4.01 11.29 -2.08
CA ARG A 126 -4.45 10.68 -0.82
C ARG A 126 -4.75 9.19 -0.98
N PHE A 127 -5.54 8.82 -1.98
CA PHE A 127 -6.00 7.44 -2.09
C PHE A 127 -5.00 6.50 -2.77
N LEU A 128 -4.30 6.95 -3.82
CA LEU A 128 -3.33 6.10 -4.53
C LEU A 128 -2.01 6.03 -3.79
N LYS A 129 -1.48 7.17 -3.33
CA LYS A 129 -0.19 7.22 -2.64
C LYS A 129 -0.34 6.76 -1.19
N GLU A 130 -1.11 7.49 -0.38
CA GLU A 130 -1.20 7.19 1.05
C GLU A 130 -2.00 5.90 1.29
N GLY A 131 -3.09 5.71 0.55
CA GLY A 131 -3.93 4.52 0.65
C GLY A 131 -3.25 3.26 0.10
N LEU A 132 -3.19 3.12 -1.23
CA LEU A 132 -2.72 1.87 -1.84
C LEU A 132 -1.20 1.71 -1.76
N PHE A 133 -0.41 2.75 -2.02
CA PHE A 133 1.05 2.64 -2.05
C PHE A 133 1.65 2.45 -0.65
N ASP A 134 1.36 3.38 0.25
CA ASP A 134 1.90 3.42 1.61
C ASP A 134 1.13 2.52 2.58
N LEU A 135 -0.04 2.01 2.16
CA LEU A 135 -0.89 1.11 2.95
C LEU A 135 -1.35 1.73 4.28
N ASP A 136 -1.66 3.03 4.29
CA ASP A 136 -2.07 3.76 5.49
C ASP A 136 -3.31 3.09 6.12
N PRO A 137 -3.24 2.63 7.39
CA PRO A 137 -4.34 1.96 8.07
C PRO A 137 -5.59 2.84 8.25
N LYS A 138 -5.49 4.17 8.12
CA LYS A 138 -6.63 5.09 8.14
C LYS A 138 -7.46 5.04 6.86
N ILE A 139 -6.85 4.59 5.76
CA ILE A 139 -7.51 4.45 4.44
C ILE A 139 -7.78 2.97 4.19
N ILE A 140 -6.76 2.12 4.33
CA ILE A 140 -6.87 0.67 4.22
C ILE A 140 -7.23 0.09 5.58
N LYS A 141 -8.52 0.03 5.89
CA LYS A 141 -9.06 -0.37 7.19
C LYS A 141 -8.62 -1.79 7.56
N SER A 142 -8.29 -2.03 8.83
CA SER A 142 -7.85 -3.36 9.28
C SER A 142 -8.90 -4.46 9.14
N GLY A 143 -10.20 -4.13 9.02
CA GLY A 143 -11.26 -5.10 8.78
C GLY A 143 -11.37 -5.59 7.32
N TRP A 144 -10.47 -5.16 6.43
CA TRP A 144 -10.44 -5.61 5.04
C TRP A 144 -9.62 -6.89 4.83
N ILE A 145 -8.88 -7.33 5.85
CA ILE A 145 -7.96 -8.47 5.83
C ILE A 145 -8.37 -9.53 6.84
#